data_AF-A0A7Z7I9U8-F1
#
_entry.id   AF-A0A7Z7I9U8-F1
#
_cell.length_a   1.000
_cell.length_b   1.000
_cell.length_c   1.000
_cell.angle_alpha   90.00
_cell.angle_beta   90.00
_cell.angle_gamma   90.00
#
_symmetry.space_group_name_H-M   'P 1'
#
loop_
_entity.id
_entity.type
_entity.pdbx_description
1 polymer ?
#
loop_
_entity_poly.entity_id
_entity_poly.type
_entity_poly.pdbx_seq_one_letter_code
_entity_poly.pdbx_strand_id
1 'polypeptide(L)'
;MGVSELNFGKIAFATILLLFATISQAQYFIPQSQIEDFGATLGAAPSSPPRPMTPLGMGLVMDFEGWQPNAYDDPVGYCTIGYGHLIAMNEKCARVALKPQFAGTLSLEDGRALLERDTQTSRAIVEALVTREIDDDKFSALSSFAFNVGKDKFARSTLLQLVNNGDFQIASVEFSRWVKAKGQVFKGLQDRRACEAALFLGNLTGDSQGNFTRRECVTLGAAPSTELLIDIDVGEQ
;
A
#
# COMPACT_ATOMS: atom_id res chain seq x y z
N MET A 1 -38.10 28.33 59.96
CA MET A 1 -36.97 27.38 59.85
C MET A 1 -37.25 26.58 58.58
N GLY A 2 -36.86 27.01 57.39
CA GLY A 2 -35.51 27.27 56.92
C GLY A 2 -35.24 26.20 55.85
N VAL A 3 -35.68 26.48 54.61
CA VAL A 3 -35.50 25.61 53.43
C VAL A 3 -34.31 26.19 52.64
N SER A 4 -33.19 25.48 52.62
CA SER A 4 -31.98 25.71 51.81
C SER A 4 -31.00 24.56 52.13
N GLU A 5 -30.21 23.94 51.27
CA GLU A 5 -29.88 24.09 49.85
C GLU A 5 -29.34 22.71 49.43
N LEU A 6 -29.85 22.13 48.34
CA LEU A 6 -29.25 20.95 47.71
C LEU A 6 -28.05 21.44 46.90
N ASN A 7 -26.86 20.99 47.29
CA ASN A 7 -25.58 21.34 46.70
C ASN A 7 -25.51 20.88 45.23
N PHE A 8 -25.70 21.81 44.30
CA PHE A 8 -25.42 21.66 42.89
C PHE A 8 -23.90 21.69 42.69
N GLY A 9 -23.32 20.57 42.27
CA GLY A 9 -21.95 20.58 41.76
C GLY A 9 -21.20 19.27 41.95
N LYS A 10 -21.41 18.33 41.02
CA LYS A 10 -20.45 17.33 40.50
C LYS A 10 -21.21 16.25 39.71
N ILE A 11 -21.83 16.67 38.61
CA ILE A 11 -22.29 15.76 37.56
C ILE A 11 -21.50 16.13 36.30
N ALA A 12 -21.05 15.08 35.59
CA ALA A 12 -20.47 15.11 34.24
C ALA A 12 -19.00 15.54 34.10
N PHE A 13 -18.06 14.65 34.48
CA PHE A 13 -16.72 14.62 33.87
C PHE A 13 -16.18 13.18 33.74
N ALA A 14 -17.04 12.24 33.33
CA ALA A 14 -16.65 10.83 33.20
C ALA A 14 -17.22 10.12 31.95
N THR A 15 -17.62 10.85 30.89
CA THR A 15 -18.25 10.18 29.73
C THR A 15 -17.95 10.83 28.37
N ILE A 16 -16.82 11.53 28.22
CA ILE A 16 -16.34 11.97 26.90
C ILE A 16 -14.81 11.86 26.87
N LEU A 17 -14.28 10.63 26.92
CA LEU A 17 -12.89 10.37 26.52
C LEU A 17 -12.66 8.89 26.16
N LEU A 18 -13.60 8.25 25.45
CA LEU A 18 -13.50 6.85 25.02
C LEU A 18 -14.17 6.64 23.65
N LEU A 19 -13.80 7.47 22.67
CA LEU A 19 -14.29 7.33 21.28
C LEU A 19 -13.20 7.50 20.22
N PHE A 20 -11.95 7.16 20.56
CA PHE A 20 -10.86 6.99 19.59
C PHE A 20 -10.05 5.72 19.90
N ALA A 21 -10.73 4.57 19.87
CA ALA A 21 -10.14 3.27 19.58
C ALA A 21 -11.22 2.57 18.76
N THR A 22 -11.10 2.33 17.46
CA THR A 22 -10.06 1.54 16.81
C THR A 22 -9.86 2.01 15.37
N ILE A 23 -8.79 2.77 15.09
CA ILE A 23 -8.20 2.66 13.76
C ILE A 23 -7.57 1.28 13.77
N SER A 24 -8.19 0.33 13.06
CA SER A 24 -7.58 -0.96 12.75
C SER A 24 -6.14 -0.67 12.34
N GLN A 25 -5.17 -1.17 13.10
CA GLN A 25 -3.78 -1.11 12.71
C GLN A 25 -3.65 -1.94 11.44
N ALA A 26 -3.93 -1.32 10.29
CA ALA A 26 -3.19 -1.61 9.10
C ALA A 26 -1.74 -1.44 9.55
N GLN A 27 -1.06 -2.55 9.82
CA GLN A 27 0.38 -2.50 9.99
C GLN A 27 0.88 -1.92 8.67
N TYR A 28 1.26 -0.64 8.73
CA TYR A 28 1.90 0.07 7.64
C TYR A 28 3.25 -0.62 7.43
N PHE A 29 3.24 -1.67 6.62
CA PHE A 29 4.45 -2.29 6.13
C PHE A 29 4.96 -1.39 5.01
N ILE A 30 6.18 -0.86 5.17
CA ILE A 30 6.83 -0.13 4.08
C ILE A 30 6.88 -1.06 2.85
N PRO A 31 6.48 -0.59 1.66
CA PRO A 31 6.59 -1.35 0.42
C PRO A 31 7.98 -1.93 0.25
N GLN A 32 8.07 -3.24 -0.01
CA GLN A 32 9.36 -3.93 -0.07
C GLN A 32 10.27 -3.33 -1.15
N SER A 33 9.72 -2.81 -2.26
CA SER A 33 10.52 -2.15 -3.29
C SER A 33 11.26 -0.90 -2.78
N GLN A 34 10.69 -0.14 -1.85
CA GLN A 34 11.39 1.02 -1.27
C GLN A 34 12.58 0.60 -0.41
N ILE A 35 12.47 -0.53 0.30
CA ILE A 35 13.59 -1.09 1.08
C ILE A 35 14.70 -1.55 0.14
N GLU A 36 14.34 -2.22 -0.96
CA GLU A 36 15.26 -2.65 -2.01
C GLU A 36 15.99 -1.44 -2.64
N ASP A 37 15.25 -0.38 -2.97
CA ASP A 37 15.79 0.84 -3.59
C ASP A 37 16.69 1.63 -2.64
N PHE A 38 16.35 1.72 -1.35
CA PHE A 38 17.17 2.42 -0.36
C PHE A 38 18.48 1.67 -0.06
N GLY A 39 18.47 0.34 -0.16
CA GLY A 39 19.64 -0.51 0.01
C GLY A 39 20.56 -0.55 -1.22
N ALA A 40 20.06 -0.19 -2.39
CA ALA A 40 20.85 -0.15 -3.62
C ALA A 40 21.63 1.17 -3.73
N THR A 41 22.95 1.10 -3.96
CA THR A 41 23.70 2.26 -4.48
C THR A 41 23.17 2.55 -5.88
N LEU A 42 22.32 3.59 -6.00
CA LEU A 42 21.67 4.07 -7.23
C LEU A 42 22.50 3.80 -8.49
N GLY A 43 22.15 2.73 -9.21
CA GLY A 43 22.44 2.62 -10.63
C GLY A 43 21.64 3.70 -11.36
N ALA A 44 22.21 4.27 -12.43
CA ALA A 44 21.63 5.39 -13.17
C ALA A 44 20.12 5.20 -13.40
N ALA A 45 19.34 6.21 -13.01
CA ALA A 45 17.91 6.24 -13.29
C ALA A 45 17.68 6.02 -14.80
N PRO A 46 16.70 5.20 -15.20
CA PRO A 46 16.40 4.99 -16.60
C PRO A 46 16.16 6.32 -17.32
N SER A 47 16.59 6.44 -18.57
CA SER A 47 16.54 7.69 -19.35
C SER A 47 15.12 8.17 -19.67
N SER A 48 14.10 7.40 -19.33
CA SER A 48 12.69 7.77 -19.42
C SER A 48 11.91 7.11 -18.28
N PRO A 49 10.92 7.79 -17.67
CA PRO A 49 10.09 7.18 -16.66
C PRO A 49 9.30 6.01 -17.27
N PRO A 50 9.11 4.91 -16.53
CA PRO A 50 8.31 3.79 -17.01
C PRO A 50 6.86 4.22 -17.27
N ARG A 51 6.09 3.42 -18.00
CA ARG A 51 4.64 3.62 -18.25
C ARG A 51 3.92 4.02 -16.95
N PRO A 52 3.07 5.06 -16.96
CA PRO A 52 2.30 5.47 -15.78
C PRO A 52 1.22 4.44 -15.44
N MET A 53 0.88 4.37 -14.17
CA MET A 53 -0.32 3.64 -13.73
C MET A 53 -1.59 4.43 -14.10
N THR A 54 -2.71 3.74 -14.24
CA THR A 54 -4.01 4.39 -14.37
C THR A 54 -4.36 5.18 -13.10
N PRO A 55 -5.24 6.19 -13.18
CA PRO A 55 -5.70 6.92 -11.99
C PRO A 55 -6.27 6.00 -10.90
N LEU A 56 -6.98 4.94 -11.30
CA LEU A 56 -7.49 3.92 -10.37
C LEU A 56 -6.36 3.11 -9.73
N GLY A 57 -5.37 2.68 -10.52
CA GLY A 57 -4.19 1.98 -10.02
C GLY A 57 -3.39 2.80 -9.00
N MET A 58 -3.12 4.07 -9.30
CA MET A 58 -2.43 4.96 -8.36
C MET A 58 -3.29 5.23 -7.12
N GLY A 59 -4.60 5.43 -7.28
CA GLY A 59 -5.52 5.61 -6.16
C GLY A 59 -5.57 4.41 -5.22
N LEU A 60 -5.51 3.19 -5.78
CA LEU A 60 -5.40 1.94 -5.01
C LEU A 60 -4.13 1.95 -4.16
N VAL A 61 -2.96 2.24 -4.74
CA VAL A 61 -1.70 2.29 -3.98
C VAL A 61 -1.78 3.33 -2.88
N MET A 62 -2.22 4.56 -3.19
CA MET A 62 -2.38 5.64 -2.20
C MET A 62 -3.26 5.22 -1.01
N ASP A 63 -4.36 4.52 -1.26
CA ASP A 63 -5.29 4.09 -0.22
C ASP A 63 -4.71 2.98 0.68
N PHE A 64 -3.96 2.02 0.11
CA PHE A 64 -3.34 0.93 0.88
C PHE A 64 -2.06 1.35 1.61
N GLU A 65 -1.27 2.27 1.04
CA GLU A 65 -0.09 2.82 1.72
C GLU A 65 -0.47 3.86 2.79
N GLY A 66 -1.59 4.55 2.59
CA GLY A 66 -2.18 5.52 3.50
C GLY A 66 -1.38 6.82 3.67
N TRP A 67 -2.06 7.87 4.10
CA TRP A 67 -1.52 9.23 4.08
C TRP A 67 -1.04 9.71 5.46
N GLN A 68 0.23 10.11 5.55
CA GLN A 68 0.80 10.79 6.71
C GLN A 68 1.55 12.05 6.27
N PRO A 69 0.97 13.27 6.43
CA PRO A 69 1.55 14.49 5.86
C PRO A 69 2.82 14.98 6.56
N ASN A 70 3.16 14.44 7.73
CA ASN A 70 4.36 14.80 8.48
C ASN A 70 5.26 13.58 8.65
N ALA A 71 6.57 13.80 8.80
CA ALA A 71 7.51 12.73 9.08
C ALA A 71 7.14 12.00 10.38
N TYR A 72 7.17 10.67 10.37
CA TYR A 72 6.80 9.80 11.49
C TYR A 72 7.71 8.57 11.55
N ASP A 73 7.84 7.99 12.75
CA ASP A 73 8.47 6.69 12.93
C ASP A 73 7.43 5.60 12.61
N ASP A 74 7.68 4.77 11.60
CA ASP A 74 6.79 3.66 11.25
C ASP A 74 6.84 2.52 12.30
N PRO A 75 5.95 1.50 12.21
CA PRO A 75 5.92 0.40 13.19
C PRO A 75 7.19 -0.45 13.27
N VAL A 76 8.09 -0.37 12.29
CA VAL A 76 9.39 -1.08 12.29
C VAL A 76 10.56 -0.17 12.68
N GLY A 77 10.30 1.12 12.92
CA GLY A 77 11.25 2.09 13.44
C GLY A 77 12.00 2.90 12.37
N TYR A 78 11.48 2.97 11.15
CA TYR A 78 12.06 3.81 10.09
C TYR A 78 11.43 5.19 10.08
N CYS A 79 12.17 6.20 9.63
CA CYS A 79 11.64 7.54 9.42
C CYS A 79 10.97 7.66 8.05
N THR A 80 9.69 8.00 8.03
CA THR A 80 8.81 7.88 6.86
C THR A 80 7.90 9.11 6.73
N ILE A 81 7.43 9.44 5.52
CA ILE A 81 6.46 10.53 5.26
C ILE A 81 5.53 10.19 4.09
N GLY A 82 4.41 10.90 3.97
CA GLY A 82 3.50 10.81 2.83
C GLY A 82 2.83 9.45 2.73
N TYR A 83 2.86 8.86 1.53
CA TYR A 83 2.39 7.49 1.26
C TYR A 83 3.49 6.45 1.50
N GLY A 84 4.07 6.48 2.69
CA GLY A 84 5.11 5.53 3.08
C GLY A 84 6.49 5.78 2.48
N HIS A 85 6.81 7.01 2.03
CA HIS A 85 8.13 7.37 1.49
C HIS A 85 9.21 7.26 2.57
N LEU A 86 10.20 6.39 2.34
CA LEU A 86 11.30 6.14 3.27
C LEU A 86 12.33 7.28 3.25
N ILE A 87 12.41 8.04 4.36
CA ILE A 87 13.42 9.09 4.55
C ILE A 87 14.73 8.49 5.08
N ALA A 88 14.63 7.60 6.07
CA ALA A 88 15.78 6.93 6.67
C ALA A 88 15.43 5.54 7.21
N MET A 89 16.27 4.55 6.87
CA MET A 89 16.15 3.19 7.37
C MET A 89 16.84 3.01 8.72
N ASN A 90 16.21 2.28 9.64
CA ASN A 90 16.72 1.99 11.00
C ASN A 90 17.09 3.23 11.84
N GLU A 91 16.51 4.40 11.55
CA GLU A 91 16.74 5.62 12.31
C GLU A 91 15.42 6.38 12.53
N LYS A 92 15.27 6.91 13.74
CA LYS A 92 14.09 7.69 14.14
C LYS A 92 14.15 9.08 13.54
N CYS A 93 13.00 9.65 13.17
CA CYS A 93 12.95 10.98 12.55
C CYS A 93 13.61 12.07 13.41
N ALA A 94 13.54 11.95 14.75
CA ALA A 94 14.17 12.90 15.67
C ALA A 94 15.72 12.95 15.58
N ARG A 95 16.35 11.93 14.98
CA ARG A 95 17.80 11.86 14.78
C ARG A 95 18.23 12.05 13.32
N VAL A 96 17.26 12.25 12.41
CA VAL A 96 17.50 12.51 11.00
C VAL A 96 17.48 14.01 10.76
N ALA A 97 18.51 14.54 10.09
CA ALA A 97 18.45 15.89 9.54
C ALA A 97 17.51 15.90 8.32
N LEU A 98 16.23 16.19 8.54
CA LEU A 98 15.24 16.24 7.47
C LEU A 98 15.62 17.27 6.41
N LYS A 99 15.54 16.87 5.14
CA LYS A 99 15.68 17.82 4.03
C LYS A 99 14.54 18.85 4.09
N PRO A 100 14.73 20.10 3.60
CA PRO A 100 13.71 21.15 3.70
C PRO A 100 12.32 20.73 3.20
N GLN A 101 12.26 19.93 2.14
CA GLN A 101 10.99 19.42 1.59
C GLN A 101 10.21 18.47 2.51
N PHE A 102 10.86 17.91 3.55
CA PHE A 102 10.25 16.97 4.50
C PHE A 102 10.15 17.55 5.92
N ALA A 103 10.63 18.78 6.13
CA ALA A 103 10.64 19.43 7.44
C ALA A 103 9.30 20.05 7.84
N GLY A 104 8.37 20.21 6.88
CA GLY A 104 7.03 20.75 7.09
C GLY A 104 5.93 19.76 6.69
N THR A 105 4.69 20.24 6.72
CA THR A 105 3.52 19.48 6.27
C THR A 105 3.54 19.33 4.76
N LEU A 106 3.58 18.08 4.30
CA LEU A 106 3.52 17.73 2.89
C LEU A 106 2.12 17.98 2.32
N SER A 107 2.02 18.54 1.12
CA SER A 107 0.75 18.66 0.39
C SER A 107 0.35 17.31 -0.23
N LEU A 108 -0.94 17.10 -0.50
CA LEU A 108 -1.40 15.89 -1.20
C LEU A 108 -0.78 15.76 -2.60
N GLU A 109 -0.54 16.88 -3.28
CA GLU A 109 0.11 16.91 -4.59
C GLU A 109 1.57 16.46 -4.50
N ASP A 110 2.33 17.00 -3.55
CA ASP A 110 3.72 16.59 -3.31
C ASP A 110 3.82 15.13 -2.85
N GLY A 111 2.86 14.69 -2.03
CA GLY A 111 2.71 13.29 -1.62
C GLY A 111 2.49 12.35 -2.79
N ARG A 112 1.57 12.70 -3.68
CA ARG A 112 1.33 11.93 -4.91
C ARG A 112 2.56 11.93 -5.82
N ALA A 113 3.24 13.06 -5.97
CA ALA A 113 4.46 13.15 -6.77
C ALA A 113 5.62 12.33 -6.18
N LEU A 114 5.71 12.21 -4.86
CA LEU A 114 6.64 11.28 -4.20
C LEU A 114 6.28 9.83 -4.51
N LEU A 115 5.03 9.43 -4.33
CA LEU A 115 4.60 8.06 -4.61
C LEU A 115 4.77 7.67 -6.09
N GLU A 116 4.53 8.60 -7.01
CA GLU A 116 4.80 8.41 -8.44
C GLU A 116 6.27 8.08 -8.71
N ARG A 117 7.20 8.68 -7.94
CA ARG A 117 8.63 8.34 -8.00
C ARG A 117 8.93 7.02 -7.32
N ASP A 118 8.38 6.79 -6.13
CA ASP A 118 8.65 5.58 -5.33
C ASP A 118 8.17 4.30 -6.05
N THR A 119 7.16 4.41 -6.91
CA THR A 119 6.64 3.29 -7.73
C THR A 119 7.41 3.08 -9.04
N GLN A 120 8.41 3.91 -9.40
CA GLN A 120 9.12 3.77 -10.67
C GLN A 120 9.83 2.42 -10.80
N THR A 121 10.49 1.94 -9.75
CA THR A 121 11.19 0.65 -9.80
C THR A 121 10.22 -0.51 -10.02
N SER A 122 9.07 -0.52 -9.32
CA SER A 122 8.08 -1.58 -9.47
C SER A 122 7.43 -1.57 -10.85
N ARG A 123 7.23 -0.40 -11.45
CA ARG A 123 6.74 -0.25 -12.82
C ARG A 123 7.77 -0.71 -13.85
N ALA A 124 9.02 -0.29 -13.69
CA ALA A 124 10.10 -0.68 -14.58
C ALA A 124 10.35 -2.19 -14.58
N ILE A 125 10.24 -2.86 -13.42
CA ILE A 125 10.37 -4.32 -13.37
C ILE A 125 9.20 -5.03 -14.05
N VAL A 126 7.97 -4.50 -13.94
CA VAL A 126 6.81 -5.05 -14.66
C VAL A 126 7.00 -4.90 -16.16
N GLU A 127 7.41 -3.74 -16.65
CA GLU A 127 7.71 -3.54 -18.08
C GLU A 127 8.82 -4.48 -18.58
N ALA A 128 9.85 -4.70 -17.77
CA ALA A 128 10.98 -5.52 -18.15
C ALA A 128 10.67 -7.02 -18.17
N LEU A 129 9.81 -7.50 -17.27
CA LEU A 129 9.57 -8.93 -17.08
C LEU A 129 8.27 -9.46 -17.69
N VAL A 130 7.28 -8.60 -17.94
CA VAL A 130 6.05 -9.01 -18.62
C VAL A 130 6.31 -9.05 -20.13
N THR A 131 6.24 -10.24 -20.71
CA THR A 131 6.49 -10.49 -22.13
C THR A 131 5.22 -10.52 -22.98
N ARG A 132 4.04 -10.52 -22.33
CA ARG A 132 2.73 -10.46 -23.01
C ARG A 132 2.24 -9.03 -23.13
N GLU A 133 1.46 -8.78 -24.17
CA GLU A 133 0.74 -7.51 -24.28
C GLU A 133 -0.32 -7.42 -23.18
N ILE A 134 -0.29 -6.32 -22.42
CA ILE A 134 -1.22 -6.03 -21.35
C ILE A 134 -1.70 -4.58 -21.42
N ASP A 135 -2.97 -4.36 -21.07
CA ASP A 135 -3.57 -3.03 -20.93
C ASP A 135 -3.03 -2.27 -19.71
N ASP A 136 -3.41 -0.99 -19.59
CA ASP A 136 -2.93 -0.11 -18.52
C ASP A 136 -3.39 -0.58 -17.13
N ASP A 137 -4.56 -1.23 -17.02
CA ASP A 137 -5.11 -1.69 -15.76
C ASP A 137 -4.37 -2.94 -15.25
N LYS A 138 -4.09 -3.91 -16.12
CA LYS A 138 -3.21 -5.06 -15.79
C LYS A 138 -1.83 -4.59 -15.38
N PHE A 139 -1.26 -3.66 -16.15
CA PHE A 139 0.04 -3.07 -15.84
C PHE A 139 0.03 -2.40 -14.45
N SER A 140 -1.01 -1.64 -14.15
CA SER A 140 -1.18 -0.95 -12.87
C SER A 140 -1.35 -1.93 -11.70
N ALA A 141 -2.16 -2.97 -11.87
CA ALA A 141 -2.36 -4.00 -10.84
C ALA A 141 -1.05 -4.74 -10.52
N LEU A 142 -0.31 -5.15 -11.55
CA LEU A 142 0.99 -5.81 -11.37
C LEU A 142 2.04 -4.86 -10.75
N SER A 143 2.02 -3.58 -11.11
CA SER A 143 2.90 -2.56 -10.52
C SER A 143 2.61 -2.31 -9.04
N SER A 144 1.33 -2.27 -8.64
CA SER A 144 0.93 -2.20 -7.22
C SER A 144 1.37 -3.44 -6.46
N PHE A 145 1.19 -4.62 -7.05
CA PHE A 145 1.60 -5.88 -6.45
C PHE A 145 3.12 -5.93 -6.26
N ALA A 146 3.90 -5.63 -7.31
CA ALA A 146 5.35 -5.60 -7.28
C ALA A 146 5.90 -4.54 -6.31
N PHE A 147 5.24 -3.39 -6.18
CA PHE A 147 5.59 -2.38 -5.18
C PHE A 147 5.47 -2.94 -3.75
N ASN A 148 4.37 -3.65 -3.48
CA ASN A 148 4.12 -4.26 -2.17
C ASN A 148 5.07 -5.41 -1.85
N VAL A 149 5.24 -6.37 -2.76
CA VAL A 149 5.99 -7.60 -2.50
C VAL A 149 7.47 -7.49 -2.85
N GLY A 150 7.90 -6.47 -3.60
CA GLY A 150 9.28 -6.30 -4.03
C GLY A 150 9.62 -7.05 -5.31
N LYS A 151 10.72 -6.63 -5.94
CA LYS A 151 11.13 -7.06 -7.28
C LYS A 151 11.41 -8.56 -7.36
N ASP A 152 12.17 -9.10 -6.41
CA ASP A 152 12.66 -10.47 -6.48
C ASP A 152 11.55 -11.51 -6.28
N LYS A 153 10.53 -11.15 -5.50
CA LYS A 153 9.35 -11.99 -5.28
C LYS A 153 8.39 -11.92 -6.46
N PHE A 154 8.15 -10.73 -7.02
CA PHE A 154 7.41 -10.60 -8.27
C PHE A 154 8.05 -11.40 -9.41
N ALA A 155 9.37 -11.26 -9.60
CA ALA A 155 10.11 -11.90 -10.69
C ALA A 155 10.05 -13.45 -10.68
N ARG A 156 9.86 -14.06 -9.51
CA ARG A 156 9.78 -15.52 -9.35
C ARG A 156 8.37 -16.04 -9.19
N SER A 157 7.37 -15.16 -9.11
CA SER A 157 5.99 -15.53 -8.80
C SER A 157 5.34 -16.37 -9.89
N THR A 158 4.50 -17.31 -9.46
CA THR A 158 3.56 -18.05 -10.31
C THR A 158 2.62 -17.07 -11.04
N LEU A 159 2.26 -15.96 -10.39
CA LEU A 159 1.51 -14.86 -11.00
C LEU A 159 2.17 -14.37 -12.31
N LEU A 160 3.46 -14.00 -12.27
CA LEU A 160 4.18 -13.53 -13.45
C LEU A 160 4.29 -14.62 -14.53
N GLN A 161 4.51 -15.88 -14.12
CA GLN A 161 4.57 -17.00 -15.06
C GLN A 161 3.25 -17.16 -15.83
N LEU A 162 2.11 -17.13 -15.14
CA LEU A 162 0.79 -17.22 -15.76
C LEU A 162 0.46 -16.00 -16.63
N VAL A 163 0.82 -14.79 -16.19
CA VAL A 163 0.71 -13.57 -17.00
C VAL A 163 1.47 -13.73 -18.32
N ASN A 164 2.71 -14.23 -18.27
CA ASN A 164 3.54 -14.41 -19.47
C ASN A 164 3.04 -15.55 -20.38
N ASN A 165 2.33 -16.53 -19.83
CA ASN A 165 1.63 -17.54 -20.62
C ASN A 165 0.36 -16.98 -21.29
N GLY A 166 -0.21 -15.89 -20.76
CA GLY A 166 -1.46 -15.28 -21.21
C GLY A 166 -2.69 -15.81 -20.48
N ASP A 167 -2.50 -16.56 -19.39
CA ASP A 167 -3.56 -17.19 -18.60
C ASP A 167 -4.15 -16.21 -17.59
N PHE A 168 -4.64 -15.06 -18.07
CA PHE A 168 -5.00 -13.92 -17.21
C PHE A 168 -6.07 -14.24 -16.15
N GLN A 169 -7.07 -15.05 -16.48
CA GLN A 169 -8.09 -15.47 -15.51
C GLN A 169 -7.47 -16.28 -14.37
N ILE A 170 -6.53 -17.18 -14.67
CA ILE A 170 -5.85 -18.00 -13.66
C ILE A 170 -4.88 -17.11 -12.87
N ALA A 171 -4.10 -16.27 -13.56
CA ALA A 171 -3.21 -15.30 -12.94
C ALA A 171 -3.94 -14.40 -11.92
N SER A 172 -5.18 -13.99 -12.20
CA SER A 172 -5.96 -13.17 -11.27
C SER A 172 -6.24 -13.84 -9.91
N VAL A 173 -6.28 -15.18 -9.87
CA VAL A 173 -6.47 -15.94 -8.64
C VAL A 173 -5.19 -15.95 -7.80
N GLU A 174 -4.01 -15.90 -8.43
CA GLU A 174 -2.73 -15.91 -7.71
C GLU A 174 -2.59 -14.76 -6.71
N PHE A 175 -3.19 -13.59 -6.98
CA PHE A 175 -3.19 -12.47 -6.04
C PHE A 175 -3.71 -12.92 -4.66
N SER A 176 -4.74 -13.76 -4.57
CA SER A 176 -5.36 -14.14 -3.29
C SER A 176 -4.50 -15.07 -2.42
N ARG A 177 -3.40 -15.61 -2.96
CA ARG A 177 -2.43 -16.39 -2.19
C ARG A 177 -1.52 -15.49 -1.35
N TRP A 178 -1.20 -14.29 -1.81
CA TRP A 178 -0.22 -13.38 -1.19
C TRP A 178 -0.86 -12.52 -0.07
N VAL A 179 -1.34 -13.19 0.97
CA VAL A 179 -2.15 -12.57 2.04
C VAL A 179 -1.57 -12.73 3.45
N LYS A 180 -0.37 -13.32 3.56
CA LYS A 180 0.35 -13.43 4.82
C LYS A 180 1.50 -12.42 4.93
N ALA A 181 1.82 -12.03 6.16
CA ALA A 181 3.09 -11.41 6.53
C ALA A 181 3.51 -11.97 7.89
N LYS A 182 4.79 -12.04 8.22
CA LYS A 182 5.28 -12.53 9.53
C LYS A 182 4.60 -13.85 10.01
N GLY A 183 4.27 -14.73 9.08
CA GLY A 183 3.60 -16.01 9.30
C GLY A 183 2.08 -15.96 9.48
N GLN A 184 1.44 -14.78 9.47
CA GLN A 184 0.02 -14.58 9.78
C GLN A 184 -0.77 -14.01 8.61
N VAL A 185 -2.04 -14.39 8.49
CA VAL A 185 -2.95 -13.85 7.46
C VAL A 185 -3.44 -12.46 7.88
N PHE A 186 -3.36 -11.48 6.96
CA PHE A 186 -3.81 -10.11 7.20
C PHE A 186 -5.04 -9.77 6.37
N LYS A 187 -6.05 -9.16 7.01
CA LYS A 187 -7.24 -8.66 6.29
C LYS A 187 -6.88 -7.58 5.28
N GLY A 188 -5.98 -6.66 5.64
CA GLY A 188 -5.53 -5.60 4.74
C GLY A 188 -4.91 -6.13 3.44
N LEU A 189 -4.14 -7.23 3.52
CA LEU A 189 -3.59 -7.88 2.34
C LEU A 189 -4.69 -8.57 1.52
N GLN A 190 -5.64 -9.26 2.14
CA GLN A 190 -6.79 -9.83 1.42
C GLN A 190 -7.57 -8.74 0.64
N ASP A 191 -7.86 -7.61 1.29
CA ASP A 191 -8.56 -6.49 0.66
C ASP A 191 -7.72 -5.90 -0.50
N ARG A 192 -6.40 -5.75 -0.31
CA ARG A 192 -5.46 -5.26 -1.35
C ARG A 192 -5.43 -6.18 -2.56
N ARG A 193 -5.26 -7.48 -2.33
CA ARG A 193 -5.19 -8.49 -3.39
C ARG A 193 -6.51 -8.60 -4.14
N ALA A 194 -7.65 -8.44 -3.47
CA ALA A 194 -8.96 -8.36 -4.13
C ALA A 194 -9.07 -7.14 -5.06
N CYS A 195 -8.63 -5.96 -4.61
CA CYS A 195 -8.62 -4.76 -5.46
C CYS A 195 -7.71 -4.93 -6.68
N GLU A 196 -6.50 -5.46 -6.47
CA GLU A 196 -5.54 -5.64 -7.56
C GLU A 196 -6.02 -6.67 -8.58
N ALA A 197 -6.62 -7.78 -8.15
CA ALA A 197 -7.21 -8.76 -9.05
C ALA A 197 -8.40 -8.16 -9.84
N ALA A 198 -9.24 -7.34 -9.18
CA ALA A 198 -10.34 -6.66 -9.85
C ALA A 198 -9.84 -5.66 -10.90
N LEU A 199 -8.80 -4.87 -10.58
CA LEU A 199 -8.16 -3.96 -11.52
C LEU A 199 -7.53 -4.74 -12.69
N PHE A 200 -6.81 -5.82 -12.39
CA PHE A 200 -6.18 -6.68 -13.39
C PHE A 200 -7.17 -7.26 -14.41
N LEU A 201 -8.38 -7.61 -13.96
CA LEU A 201 -9.46 -8.09 -14.83
C LEU A 201 -10.26 -6.97 -15.51
N GLY A 202 -10.00 -5.69 -15.22
CA GLY A 202 -10.76 -4.54 -15.74
C GLY A 202 -12.14 -4.38 -15.10
N ASN A 203 -12.35 -4.96 -13.91
CA ASN A 203 -13.63 -4.97 -13.20
C ASN A 203 -13.68 -3.94 -12.05
N LEU A 204 -12.55 -3.28 -11.73
CA LEU A 204 -12.51 -2.27 -10.69
C LEU A 204 -13.05 -0.95 -11.25
N THR A 205 -14.07 -0.39 -10.59
CA THR A 205 -14.62 0.93 -10.95
C THR A 205 -14.29 1.98 -9.89
N GLY A 206 -14.37 3.24 -10.30
CA GLY A 206 -14.24 4.38 -9.40
C GLY A 206 -15.60 4.84 -8.88
N ASP A 207 -15.60 5.82 -7.99
CA ASP A 207 -16.79 6.59 -7.66
C ASP A 207 -17.33 7.37 -8.88
N SER A 208 -18.36 8.20 -8.67
CA SER A 208 -18.95 9.00 -9.74
C SER A 208 -18.00 10.03 -10.36
N GLN A 209 -16.86 10.30 -9.73
CA GLN A 209 -15.78 11.12 -10.29
C GLN A 209 -14.61 10.28 -10.85
N GLY A 210 -14.71 8.96 -10.83
CA GLY A 210 -13.68 8.04 -11.28
C GLY A 210 -12.54 7.84 -10.27
N ASN A 211 -12.70 8.25 -9.01
CA ASN A 211 -11.68 8.04 -7.99
C ASN A 211 -11.79 6.63 -7.40
N PHE A 212 -10.65 6.05 -7.05
CA PHE A 212 -10.60 4.76 -6.37
C PHE A 212 -11.37 4.81 -5.04
N THR A 213 -12.15 3.76 -4.77
CA THR A 213 -12.73 3.54 -3.43
C THR A 213 -12.57 2.09 -3.00
N ARG A 214 -12.18 1.87 -1.74
CA ARG A 214 -12.01 0.51 -1.17
C ARG A 214 -13.32 -0.29 -1.12
N ARG A 215 -14.48 0.36 -1.19
CA ARG A 215 -15.82 -0.24 -1.00
C ARG A 215 -16.09 -1.38 -1.98
N GLU A 216 -15.72 -1.19 -3.25
CA GLU A 216 -16.00 -2.15 -4.31
C GLU A 216 -15.16 -3.42 -4.18
N CYS A 217 -13.92 -3.30 -3.72
CA CYS A 217 -13.06 -4.47 -3.54
C CYS A 217 -13.46 -5.33 -2.34
N VAL A 218 -13.90 -4.70 -1.24
CA VAL A 218 -14.32 -5.42 -0.03
C VAL A 218 -15.53 -6.31 -0.31
N THR A 219 -16.41 -5.88 -1.21
CA THR A 219 -17.55 -6.70 -1.66
C THR A 219 -17.14 -7.86 -2.55
N LEU A 220 -16.04 -7.75 -3.29
CA LEU A 220 -15.53 -8.83 -4.13
C LEU A 220 -14.83 -9.90 -3.27
N GLY A 221 -14.11 -9.48 -2.23
CA GLY A 221 -13.31 -10.36 -1.38
C GLY A 221 -12.15 -11.01 -2.15
N ALA A 222 -11.09 -11.40 -1.45
CA ALA A 222 -10.12 -12.30 -2.05
C ALA A 222 -10.82 -13.66 -2.19
N ALA A 223 -10.98 -14.18 -3.42
CA ALA A 223 -11.47 -15.52 -3.60
C ALA A 223 -10.58 -16.48 -2.77
N PRO A 224 -11.14 -17.28 -1.85
CA PRO A 224 -10.33 -18.15 -1.02
C PRO A 224 -9.55 -19.10 -1.93
N SER A 225 -8.23 -18.96 -1.94
CA SER A 225 -7.39 -19.93 -2.62
C SER A 225 -7.48 -21.25 -1.86
N THR A 226 -7.74 -22.34 -2.57
CA THR A 226 -7.61 -23.69 -2.01
C THR A 226 -6.14 -24.13 -1.92
N GLU A 227 -5.23 -23.31 -2.41
CA GLU A 227 -3.79 -23.55 -2.40
C GLU A 227 -3.11 -22.92 -1.18
N LEU A 228 -1.81 -23.21 -1.04
CA LEU A 228 -0.99 -22.70 0.05
C LEU A 228 -0.88 -21.17 -0.04
N LEU A 229 -1.24 -20.51 1.06
CA LEU A 229 -1.09 -19.06 1.24
C LEU A 229 0.38 -18.67 1.37
N ILE A 230 0.74 -17.59 0.70
CA ILE A 230 2.08 -17.05 0.56
C ILE A 230 2.27 -15.88 1.52
N ASP A 231 3.42 -15.88 2.18
CA ASP A 231 3.90 -14.80 3.03
C ASP A 231 4.69 -13.79 2.21
N ILE A 232 4.29 -12.52 2.22
CA ILE A 232 4.95 -11.47 1.44
C ILE A 232 6.40 -11.24 1.91
N ASP A 233 6.78 -11.63 3.13
CA ASP A 233 8.15 -11.52 3.60
C ASP A 233 9.04 -12.64 3.01
N VAL A 234 8.45 -13.82 2.73
CA VAL A 234 9.17 -15.03 2.31
C VAL A 234 9.10 -15.26 0.79
N GLY A 235 7.92 -15.10 0.19
CA GLY A 235 7.63 -15.47 -1.20
C GLY A 235 7.19 -16.92 -1.38
N GLU A 236 7.07 -17.33 -2.64
CA GLU A 236 6.83 -18.72 -3.04
C GLU A 236 8.02 -19.61 -2.68
N GLN A 237 7.73 -20.84 -2.25
CA GLN A 237 8.73 -21.87 -1.88
C GLN A 237 8.84 -22.93 -2.97
#